data_AF-A0A429WSZ5-F1
#
_entry.id   AF-A0A429WSZ5-F1
#
_cell.length_a   1.000
_cell.length_b   1.000
_cell.length_c   1.000
_cell.angle_alpha   90.00
_cell.angle_beta   90.00
_cell.angle_gamma   90.00
#
_symmetry.space_group_name_H-M   'P 1'
#
loop_
_entity.id
_entity.type
_entity.pdbx_description
1 polymer ?
#
loop_
_entity_poly.entity_id
_entity_poly.type
_entity_poly.pdbx_seq_one_letter_code
_entity_poly.pdbx_strand_id
1 'polypeptide(L)'
;MKSALSALLLLPLACTAETTLGVNSATGGLNFTVIIPPVFRVLQVTPVTDGYEYRVWTNKPSVMLNGREYRFHRVGETTLKVPTPPQGLLLVHGL
;
A
#
# COMPACT_ATOMS: atom_id res chain seq x y z
N MET A 1 31.14 75.23 -29.70
CA MET A 1 31.17 74.10 -28.74
C MET A 1 30.15 74.38 -27.64
N LYS A 2 29.36 73.37 -27.24
CA LYS A 2 28.19 73.44 -26.32
C LYS A 2 26.82 73.62 -27.00
N SER A 3 26.36 72.57 -27.70
CA SER A 3 24.97 72.14 -27.60
C SER A 3 24.86 70.75 -28.26
N ALA A 4 25.40 69.73 -27.60
CA ALA A 4 25.41 68.36 -28.09
C ALA A 4 24.94 67.36 -27.02
N LEU A 5 24.15 67.81 -26.04
CA LEU A 5 23.84 66.99 -24.85
C LEU A 5 22.36 66.94 -24.46
N SER A 6 21.46 67.62 -25.17
CA SER A 6 20.03 67.61 -24.80
C SER A 6 19.17 66.65 -25.63
N ALA A 7 19.69 66.03 -26.70
CA ALA A 7 18.91 65.14 -27.55
C ALA A 7 19.00 63.64 -27.19
N LEU A 8 19.83 63.25 -26.22
CA LEU A 8 19.96 61.85 -25.79
C LEU A 8 18.91 61.39 -24.76
N LEU A 9 17.96 62.25 -24.40
CA LEU A 9 16.92 61.96 -23.39
C LEU A 9 15.67 61.25 -23.95
N LEU A 10 15.62 60.93 -25.25
CA LEU A 10 14.52 60.20 -25.88
C LEU A 10 14.84 58.69 -26.01
N LEU A 11 15.35 58.09 -24.92
CA LEU A 11 15.44 56.64 -24.80
C LEU A 11 14.01 56.05 -24.69
N PRO A 12 13.66 55.03 -25.50
CA PRO A 12 12.38 54.36 -25.41
C PRO A 12 12.43 53.39 -24.24
N LEU A 13 12.08 53.87 -23.05
CA LEU A 13 11.93 53.01 -21.86
C LEU A 13 10.44 52.81 -21.57
N ALA A 14 9.72 52.34 -22.60
CA ALA A 14 8.49 51.58 -22.38
C ALA A 14 8.89 50.17 -21.92
N CYS A 15 9.52 50.08 -20.75
CA CYS A 15 9.59 48.83 -20.01
C CYS A 15 8.22 48.59 -19.39
N THR A 16 7.28 48.12 -20.21
CA THR A 16 6.15 47.34 -19.69
C THR A 16 6.73 46.01 -19.24
N ALA A 17 7.29 45.98 -18.04
CA ALA A 17 7.46 44.73 -17.32
C ALA A 17 6.07 44.33 -16.86
N GLU A 18 5.30 43.72 -17.76
CA GLU A 18 4.14 42.93 -17.36
C GLU A 18 4.68 41.79 -16.49
N THR A 19 4.75 42.01 -15.18
CA THR A 19 4.73 40.89 -14.25
C THR A 19 3.30 40.38 -14.29
N THR A 20 2.98 39.62 -15.34
CA THR A 20 1.90 38.66 -15.24
C THR A 20 2.35 37.76 -14.09
N LEU A 21 1.73 37.94 -12.92
CA LEU A 21 1.70 36.90 -11.90
C LEU A 21 0.93 35.75 -12.52
N GLY A 22 1.59 35.04 -13.43
CA GLY A 22 1.16 33.73 -13.87
C GLY A 22 1.05 32.95 -12.58
N VAL A 23 -0.16 32.47 -12.30
CA VAL A 23 -0.36 31.42 -11.32
C VAL A 23 0.37 30.20 -11.91
N ASN A 24 1.68 30.16 -11.73
CA ASN A 24 2.51 29.00 -12.00
C ASN A 24 2.18 28.01 -10.89
N SER A 25 1.01 27.39 -11.03
CA SER A 25 0.62 26.20 -10.30
C SER A 25 1.57 25.09 -10.75
N ALA A 26 2.68 24.91 -10.02
CA ALA A 26 3.45 23.69 -10.12
C ALA A 26 2.67 22.58 -9.42
N THR A 27 2.02 21.71 -10.20
CA THR A 27 1.38 20.51 -9.65
C THR A 27 2.46 19.51 -9.29
N GLY A 28 2.85 19.47 -8.01
CA GLY A 28 3.70 18.41 -7.46
C GLY A 28 2.87 17.18 -7.14
N GLY A 29 3.24 16.02 -7.68
CA GLY A 29 2.63 14.73 -7.34
C GLY A 29 3.43 14.00 -6.26
N LEU A 30 2.75 13.51 -5.22
CA LEU A 30 3.32 12.60 -4.22
C LEU A 30 2.69 11.21 -4.42
N ASN A 31 3.54 10.19 -4.53
CA ASN A 31 3.12 8.79 -4.57
C ASN A 31 3.60 8.09 -3.30
N PHE A 32 2.70 7.36 -2.65
CA PHE A 32 3.03 6.49 -1.53
C PHE A 32 2.59 5.06 -1.84
N THR A 33 3.36 4.08 -1.37
CA THR A 33 3.02 2.66 -1.44
C THR A 33 3.01 2.09 -0.04
N VAL A 34 1.92 1.41 0.32
CA VAL A 34 1.78 0.71 1.61
C VAL A 34 1.88 -0.79 1.35
N ILE A 35 2.87 -1.43 1.96
CA ILE A 35 3.07 -2.88 1.86
C ILE A 35 2.55 -3.52 3.16
N ILE A 36 1.51 -4.36 3.03
CA ILE A 36 0.95 -5.10 4.15
C ILE A 36 1.41 -6.55 4.05
N PRO A 37 2.25 -7.05 4.98
CA PRO A 37 2.72 -8.42 4.93
C PRO A 37 1.58 -9.42 5.20
N PRO A 38 1.64 -10.64 4.64
CA PRO A 38 0.72 -11.72 5.00
C PRO A 38 0.79 -12.03 6.50
N VAL A 39 -0.36 -12.20 7.14
CA VAL A 39 -0.48 -12.61 8.53
C VAL A 39 -1.46 -13.77 8.62
N PHE A 40 -1.08 -14.79 9.38
CA PHE A 40 -1.90 -15.93 9.72
C PHE A 40 -1.60 -16.33 11.17
N ARG A 41 -2.60 -16.29 12.04
CA ARG A 41 -2.46 -16.59 13.48
C ARG A 41 -3.47 -17.63 13.89
N VAL A 42 -3.04 -18.65 14.63
CA VAL A 42 -3.93 -19.59 15.29
C VAL A 42 -4.36 -19.00 16.63
N LEU A 43 -5.66 -18.88 16.84
CA LEU A 43 -6.27 -18.35 18.07
C LEU A 43 -6.74 -19.47 18.99
N GLN A 44 -7.26 -20.56 18.41
CA GLN A 44 -7.74 -21.72 19.14
C GLN A 44 -7.66 -22.96 18.26
N VAL A 45 -7.44 -24.12 18.90
CA VAL A 45 -7.50 -25.44 18.27
C VAL A 45 -8.51 -26.30 19.03
N THR A 46 -9.44 -26.89 18.30
CA THR A 46 -10.46 -27.79 18.84
C THR A 46 -10.37 -29.13 18.10
N PRO A 47 -10.00 -30.23 18.78
CA PRO A 47 -10.05 -31.57 18.19
C PRO A 47 -11.49 -31.95 17.81
N VAL A 48 -11.66 -32.59 16.66
CA VAL A 48 -12.93 -33.12 16.16
C VAL A 48 -12.72 -34.53 15.60
N THR A 49 -13.79 -35.30 15.36
CA THR A 49 -13.71 -36.72 14.97
C THR A 49 -12.75 -36.99 13.79
N ASP A 50 -12.72 -36.10 12.79
CA ASP A 50 -11.94 -36.28 11.56
C ASP A 50 -10.75 -35.31 11.45
N GLY A 51 -10.29 -34.73 12.56
CA GLY A 51 -9.15 -33.83 12.56
C GLY A 51 -9.26 -32.69 13.56
N TYR A 52 -9.04 -31.47 13.09
CA TYR A 52 -8.99 -30.30 13.94
C TYR A 52 -9.76 -29.14 13.31
N GLU A 53 -10.47 -28.43 14.17
CA GLU A 53 -11.05 -27.14 13.86
C GLU A 53 -10.19 -26.05 14.48
N TYR A 54 -9.61 -25.19 13.62
CA TYR A 54 -8.80 -24.06 14.03
C TYR A 54 -9.62 -22.78 13.93
N ARG A 55 -9.62 -21.99 15.00
CA ARG A 55 -10.01 -20.57 14.91
C ARG A 55 -8.75 -19.78 14.60
N VAL A 56 -8.75 -19.03 13.51
CA VAL A 56 -7.59 -18.31 13.01
C VAL A 56 -7.91 -16.86 12.71
N TRP A 57 -6.92 -15.99 12.77
CA TRP A 57 -7.00 -14.63 12.22
C TRP A 57 -6.06 -14.51 11.01
N THR A 58 -6.56 -13.98 9.89
CA THR A 58 -5.72 -13.74 8.72
C THR A 58 -6.11 -12.49 7.94
N ASN A 59 -5.15 -11.80 7.36
CA ASN A 59 -5.39 -10.71 6.41
C ASN A 59 -5.37 -11.16 4.94
N LYS A 60 -5.36 -12.47 4.69
CA LYS A 60 -5.38 -13.06 3.34
C LYS A 60 -6.70 -13.76 3.08
N PRO A 61 -7.18 -13.79 1.82
CA PRO A 61 -8.42 -14.48 1.45
C PRO A 61 -8.24 -16.00 1.38
N SER A 62 -7.01 -16.51 1.39
CA SER A 62 -6.71 -17.94 1.42
C SER A 62 -5.36 -18.24 2.05
N VAL A 63 -5.14 -19.50 2.43
CA VAL A 63 -3.87 -20.03 2.91
C VAL A 63 -3.60 -21.41 2.32
N MET A 64 -2.34 -21.75 2.09
CA MET A 64 -1.92 -23.09 1.70
C MET A 64 -1.50 -23.87 2.93
N LEU A 65 -2.16 -25.00 3.21
CA LEU A 65 -1.82 -25.90 4.32
C LEU A 65 -1.78 -27.33 3.80
N ASN A 66 -0.67 -28.03 4.04
CA ASN A 66 -0.46 -29.40 3.58
C ASN A 66 -0.75 -29.60 2.07
N GLY A 67 -0.39 -28.61 1.25
CA GLY A 67 -0.62 -28.66 -0.21
C GLY A 67 -2.09 -28.44 -0.64
N ARG A 68 -2.99 -28.12 0.30
CA ARG A 68 -4.38 -27.75 0.01
C ARG A 68 -4.59 -26.26 0.25
N GLU A 69 -5.21 -25.59 -0.71
CA GLU A 69 -5.67 -24.22 -0.54
C GLU A 69 -6.97 -24.21 0.27
N TYR A 70 -7.00 -23.39 1.31
CA TYR A 70 -8.17 -23.08 2.11
C TYR A 70 -8.58 -21.65 1.86
N ARG A 71 -9.75 -21.45 1.25
CA ARG A 71 -10.31 -20.13 0.95
C ARG A 71 -11.28 -19.70 2.04
N PHE A 72 -11.19 -18.44 2.42
CA PHE A 72 -12.01 -17.83 3.45
C PHE A 72 -13.07 -16.93 2.82
N HIS A 73 -14.25 -16.88 3.42
CA HIS A 73 -15.31 -15.98 2.97
C HIS A 73 -14.95 -14.50 3.19
N ARG A 74 -14.16 -14.21 4.23
CA ARG A 74 -13.67 -12.87 4.60
C ARG A 74 -12.29 -12.94 5.22
N VAL A 75 -11.58 -11.82 5.17
CA VAL A 75 -10.40 -11.60 6.02
C VAL A 75 -10.82 -11.33 7.47
N GLY A 76 -9.90 -11.60 8.40
CA GLY A 76 -10.08 -11.47 9.84
C GLY A 76 -10.17 -12.83 10.51
N GLU A 77 -10.98 -12.90 11.57
CA GLU A 77 -11.22 -14.13 12.31
C GLU A 77 -12.14 -15.08 11.53
N THR A 78 -11.74 -16.35 11.42
CA THR A 78 -12.48 -17.39 10.71
C THR A 78 -12.14 -18.78 11.25
N THR A 79 -12.92 -19.77 10.83
CA THR A 79 -12.77 -21.17 11.24
C THR A 79 -12.28 -22.01 10.07
N LEU A 80 -11.30 -22.85 10.33
CA LEU A 80 -10.64 -23.71 9.37
C LEU A 80 -10.69 -25.17 9.85
N LYS A 81 -11.29 -26.04 9.05
CA LYS A 81 -11.26 -27.50 9.32
C LYS A 81 -10.11 -28.13 8.57
N VAL A 82 -9.16 -28.70 9.31
CA VAL A 82 -8.01 -29.42 8.75
C VAL A 82 -8.19 -30.90 9.08
N PRO A 83 -8.30 -31.78 8.08
CA PRO A 83 -8.42 -33.20 8.33
C PRO A 83 -7.12 -33.75 8.95
N THR A 84 -7.24 -34.82 9.74
CA THR A 84 -6.06 -35.55 10.22
C THR A 84 -5.24 -35.99 9.01
N PRO A 85 -3.94 -35.65 8.93
CA PRO A 85 -3.11 -36.09 7.84
C PRO A 85 -2.97 -37.62 7.87
N PRO A 86 -2.73 -38.26 6.71
CA PRO A 86 -2.41 -39.69 6.67
C PRO A 86 -1.27 -40.03 7.64
N GLN A 87 -1.29 -41.23 8.22
CA GLN A 87 -0.31 -41.66 9.24
C GLN A 87 1.13 -41.31 8.82
N GLY A 88 1.86 -40.62 9.69
CA GLY A 88 3.27 -40.25 9.49
C GLY A 88 3.56 -38.76 9.23
N LEU A 89 2.54 -37.91 9.08
CA LEU A 89 2.70 -36.46 8.94
C LEU A 89 2.36 -35.74 10.26
N LEU A 90 3.39 -35.13 10.88
CA LEU A 90 3.25 -34.36 12.11
C LEU A 90 2.78 -32.93 11.79
N LEU A 91 1.57 -32.56 12.24
CA LEU A 91 1.11 -31.17 12.26
C LEU A 91 1.75 -30.47 13.46
N VAL A 92 2.80 -29.69 13.23
CA VAL A 92 3.39 -28.84 14.28
C VAL A 92 2.47 -27.65 14.51
N HIS A 93 1.86 -27.57 15.69
CA HIS A 93 1.02 -26.44 16.10
C HIS A 93 1.90 -25.31 16.65
N GLY A 94 2.37 -24.42 15.75
CA GLY A 94 3.03 -23.17 16.12
C GLY A 94 4.54 -23.28 16.40
N LEU A 95 5.26 -22.28 15.88
CA LEU A 95 6.51 -21.77 16.45
C LEU A 95 6.18 -20.49 17.21
#